data_AF-A0A1W6CMU0-F1
#
_entry.id   AF-A0A1W6CMU0-F1
#
_cell.length_a   1.000
_cell.length_b   1.000
_cell.length_c   1.000
_cell.angle_alpha   90.00
_cell.angle_beta   90.00
_cell.angle_gamma   90.00
#
_symmetry.space_group_name_H-M   'P 1'
#
loop_
_entity.id
_entity.type
_entity.pdbx_description
1 polymer ?
#
loop_
_entity_poly.entity_id
_entity_poly.type
_entity_poly.pdbx_seq_one_letter_code
_entity_poly.pdbx_strand_id
1 'polypeptide(L)'
;MMIWGRLVALVVCTILLPWPTSAREQVSSPIGEQPAAPPRERLASTRALPLSHLLGLCGEVKRLLILDSELGKRPLSPEDIYVVNNAAKCLAATAAIFETIRVMAPMYQEHQVCMPSGVKDEKLLAGLLEWLEVLDREGVDDIFRLSAPRAFILYIRKTYPCEAEE
;
A
#
# COMPACT_ATOMS: atom_id res chain seq x y z
N MET A 1 1.26 37.73 -43.67
CA MET A 1 1.87 37.65 -42.32
C MET A 1 1.23 36.44 -41.62
N MET A 2 1.68 35.24 -41.99
CA MET A 2 2.71 34.44 -41.29
C MET A 2 2.24 33.90 -39.94
N ILE A 3 1.45 32.84 -40.04
CA ILE A 3 1.30 31.79 -39.03
C ILE A 3 2.57 30.94 -39.16
N TRP A 4 3.48 30.91 -38.19
CA TRP A 4 4.58 29.95 -38.12
C TRP A 4 5.03 29.77 -36.66
N GLY A 5 5.21 28.51 -36.26
CA GLY A 5 6.06 28.15 -35.14
C GLY A 5 5.37 27.52 -33.94
N ARG A 6 4.97 26.24 -34.07
CA ARG A 6 5.29 25.14 -33.13
C ARG A 6 4.47 23.88 -33.45
N LEU A 7 4.86 23.22 -34.54
CA LEU A 7 4.47 21.85 -34.89
C LEU A 7 5.71 21.17 -35.49
N VAL A 8 6.68 20.85 -34.63
CA VAL A 8 7.87 20.05 -34.98
C VAL A 8 8.15 19.13 -33.79
N ALA A 9 7.40 18.05 -33.69
CA ALA A 9 7.72 16.91 -32.81
C ALA A 9 7.06 15.60 -33.31
N LEU A 10 6.79 15.53 -34.62
CA LEU A 10 6.33 14.34 -35.31
C LEU A 10 7.17 14.25 -36.58
N VAL A 11 7.64 13.05 -36.90
CA VAL A 11 8.47 12.68 -38.06
C VAL A 11 9.99 12.77 -37.85
N VAL A 12 10.52 11.88 -37.01
CA VAL A 12 11.59 10.93 -37.40
C VAL A 12 11.29 9.62 -36.65
N CYS A 13 10.33 8.84 -37.15
CA CYS A 13 10.63 7.55 -37.80
C CYS A 13 11.71 6.76 -37.04
N THR A 14 11.33 5.76 -36.24
CA THR A 14 11.22 4.36 -36.73
C THR A 14 12.30 4.03 -37.74
N ILE A 15 13.29 3.23 -37.32
CA ILE A 15 14.03 2.18 -38.04
C ILE A 15 15.39 2.03 -37.34
N LEU A 16 15.58 0.88 -36.68
CA LEU A 16 16.81 0.15 -36.33
C LEU A 16 16.86 -0.34 -34.87
N LEU A 17 16.14 -1.43 -34.62
CA LEU A 17 16.52 -2.46 -33.63
C LEU A 17 17.97 -2.90 -33.90
N PRO A 18 18.74 -3.20 -32.83
CA PRO A 18 18.95 -4.62 -32.56
C PRO A 18 18.83 -4.99 -31.07
N TRP A 19 18.25 -6.17 -30.86
CA TRP A 19 18.37 -7.03 -29.68
C TRP A 19 19.75 -6.95 -28.99
N PRO A 20 19.83 -7.02 -27.66
CA PRO A 20 21.02 -7.56 -27.03
C PRO A 20 20.93 -9.09 -27.10
N THR A 21 21.45 -9.67 -28.19
CA THR A 21 22.00 -11.03 -28.18
C THR A 21 23.27 -11.01 -27.32
N SER A 22 23.15 -11.50 -26.09
CA SER A 22 24.27 -12.13 -25.40
C SER A 22 23.86 -13.57 -25.10
N ALA A 23 23.80 -14.34 -26.18
CA ALA A 23 23.93 -15.78 -26.13
C ALA A 23 25.38 -16.08 -25.75
N ARG A 24 25.63 -16.27 -24.45
CA ARG A 24 26.87 -16.86 -23.97
C ARG A 24 26.75 -18.36 -24.23
N GLU A 25 27.54 -18.86 -25.18
CA GLU A 25 27.73 -20.29 -25.42
C GLU A 25 28.23 -20.97 -24.14
N GLN A 26 27.46 -21.93 -23.62
CA GLN A 26 27.99 -23.01 -22.80
C GLN A 26 27.36 -24.33 -23.27
N VAL A 27 28.14 -25.02 -24.10
CA VAL A 27 28.38 -26.48 -24.15
C VAL A 27 27.18 -27.44 -24.01
N SER A 28 27.01 -28.23 -25.05
CA SER A 28 26.18 -29.45 -25.20
C SER A 28 26.53 -30.53 -24.14
N SER A 29 25.59 -31.14 -23.40
CA SER A 29 24.69 -32.29 -23.74
C SER A 29 24.14 -32.87 -22.40
N PRO A 30 23.32 -33.94 -22.36
CA PRO A 30 21.95 -34.09 -22.85
C PRO A 30 20.93 -34.52 -21.75
N ILE A 31 19.66 -34.17 -21.97
CA ILE A 31 18.41 -34.89 -21.63
C ILE A 31 18.27 -35.48 -20.22
N GLY A 32 17.56 -34.74 -19.37
CA GLY A 32 16.77 -35.27 -18.25
C GLY A 32 15.56 -34.37 -18.08
N GLU A 33 14.36 -34.90 -18.33
CA GLU A 33 13.08 -34.21 -18.17
C GLU A 33 12.92 -33.62 -16.77
N GLN A 34 12.65 -32.32 -16.69
CA GLN A 34 12.09 -31.72 -15.49
C GLN A 34 11.09 -30.62 -15.88
N PRO A 35 9.87 -30.61 -15.32
CA PRO A 35 8.81 -29.71 -15.80
C PRO A 35 9.20 -28.26 -15.53
N ALA A 36 9.19 -27.44 -16.57
CA ALA A 36 9.32 -26.00 -16.47
C ALA A 36 8.04 -25.43 -15.84
N ALA A 37 8.05 -25.23 -14.52
CA ALA A 37 7.09 -24.33 -13.89
C ALA A 37 7.40 -22.89 -14.35
N PRO A 38 6.41 -22.10 -14.81
CA PRO A 38 6.65 -20.71 -15.20
C PRO A 38 7.01 -19.88 -13.96
N PRO A 39 7.94 -18.91 -14.05
CA PRO A 39 8.29 -18.04 -12.92
C PRO A 39 7.26 -16.92 -12.81
N ARG A 40 6.01 -17.26 -12.52
CA ARG A 40 4.95 -16.30 -12.16
C ARG A 40 4.69 -16.42 -10.67
N GLU A 41 5.54 -15.79 -9.84
CA GLU A 41 5.27 -15.38 -8.44
C GLU A 41 6.58 -15.06 -7.72
N ARG A 42 7.21 -13.92 -8.03
CA ARG A 42 8.27 -13.36 -7.16
C ARG A 42 8.12 -11.86 -6.88
N LEU A 43 7.06 -11.22 -7.36
CA LEU A 43 6.69 -9.87 -6.92
C LEU A 43 5.80 -9.87 -5.67
N ALA A 44 5.23 -11.03 -5.29
CA ALA A 44 4.40 -11.19 -4.09
C ALA A 44 5.19 -11.65 -2.85
N SER A 45 6.52 -11.66 -2.91
CA SER A 45 7.37 -11.83 -1.72
C SER A 45 7.91 -10.48 -1.22
N THR A 46 7.14 -9.42 -1.37
CA THR A 46 7.24 -8.26 -0.49
C THR A 46 6.62 -8.69 0.84
N ARG A 47 7.47 -8.96 1.85
CA ARG A 47 7.00 -9.16 3.23
C ARG A 47 6.03 -8.03 3.54
N ALA A 48 4.74 -8.34 3.67
CA ALA A 48 3.72 -7.34 3.91
C ALA A 48 4.15 -6.49 5.11
N LEU A 49 4.01 -5.17 5.00
CA LEU A 49 4.47 -4.22 6.01
C LEU A 49 3.94 -4.67 7.38
N PRO A 50 4.81 -4.95 8.38
CA PRO A 50 4.36 -5.26 9.73
C PRO A 50 3.50 -4.12 10.27
N LEU A 51 2.45 -4.44 11.01
CA LEU A 51 1.57 -3.43 11.61
C LEU A 51 2.36 -2.44 12.46
N SER A 52 3.31 -2.92 13.26
CA SER A 52 4.19 -2.08 14.09
C SER A 52 4.95 -1.02 13.31
N HIS A 53 5.45 -1.33 12.11
CA HIS A 53 6.14 -0.36 11.26
C HIS A 53 5.18 0.68 10.70
N LEU A 54 3.96 0.27 10.30
CA LEU A 54 2.93 1.22 9.88
C LEU A 54 2.55 2.16 11.03
N LEU A 55 2.36 1.64 12.24
CA LEU A 55 2.03 2.44 13.43
C LEU A 55 3.14 3.43 13.79
N GLY A 56 4.42 3.04 13.63
CA GLY A 56 5.55 3.96 13.78
C GLY A 56 5.46 5.16 12.83
N LEU A 57 5.01 4.96 11.59
CA LEU A 57 4.74 6.07 10.65
C LEU A 57 3.50 6.87 11.05
N CYS A 58 2.46 6.19 11.54
CA CYS A 58 1.20 6.82 11.93
C CYS A 58 1.29 7.67 13.20
N GLY A 59 2.31 7.46 14.04
CA GLY A 59 2.59 8.31 15.20
C GLY A 59 2.81 9.79 14.83
N GLU A 60 3.29 10.04 13.61
CA GLU A 60 3.51 11.40 13.09
C GLU A 60 2.22 12.09 12.61
N VAL A 61 1.11 11.36 12.42
CA VAL A 61 -0.16 11.95 11.96
C VAL A 61 -0.70 12.98 12.95
N LYS A 62 -0.59 12.71 14.26
CA LYS A 62 -0.99 13.67 15.29
C LYS A 62 -0.13 14.93 15.25
N ARG A 63 1.17 14.79 15.01
CA ARG A 63 2.11 15.92 14.89
C ARG A 63 1.85 16.71 13.61
N LEU A 64 1.47 16.05 12.51
CA LEU A 64 1.05 16.71 11.27
C LEU A 64 -0.17 17.62 11.51
N LEU A 65 -1.18 17.16 12.26
CA LEU A 65 -2.37 17.97 12.56
C LEU A 65 -2.03 19.23 13.37
N ILE A 66 -1.07 19.14 14.29
CA ILE A 66 -0.57 20.30 15.05
C ILE A 66 0.21 21.24 14.11
N LEU A 67 1.10 20.67 13.29
CA LEU A 67 1.91 21.42 12.34
C LEU A 67 1.07 22.20 11.33
N ASP A 68 -0.04 21.64 10.86
CA ASP A 68 -0.97 22.32 9.94
C ASP A 68 -1.45 23.66 10.50
N SER A 69 -1.69 23.72 11.82
CA SER A 69 -2.06 24.96 12.52
C SER A 69 -0.92 25.99 12.65
N GLU A 70 0.33 25.57 12.43
CA GLU A 70 1.53 26.39 12.48
C GLU A 70 2.03 26.82 11.09
N LEU A 71 1.49 26.25 10.01
CA LEU A 71 1.89 26.58 8.64
C LEU A 71 1.72 28.07 8.36
N GLY A 72 2.77 28.68 7.81
CA GLY A 72 2.82 30.12 7.51
C GLY A 72 3.14 31.04 8.70
N LYS A 73 3.21 30.52 9.94
CA LYS A 73 3.61 31.32 11.12
C LYS A 73 5.13 31.34 11.35
N ARG A 74 5.84 30.34 10.83
CA ARG A 74 7.30 30.20 10.90
C ARG A 74 7.82 29.47 9.66
N PRO A 75 9.10 29.62 9.29
CA PRO A 75 9.71 28.79 8.26
C PRO A 75 9.69 27.30 8.66
N LEU A 76 9.56 26.43 7.66
CA LEU A 76 9.59 24.98 7.84
C LEU A 76 10.98 24.51 8.24
N SER A 77 11.06 23.72 9.30
CA SER A 77 12.26 23.03 9.74
C SER A 77 12.38 21.65 9.05
N PRO A 78 13.59 21.05 9.04
CA PRO A 78 13.76 19.67 8.56
C PRO A 78 12.89 18.65 9.29
N GLU A 79 12.61 18.88 10.58
CA GLU A 79 11.72 18.04 11.38
C GLU A 79 10.27 18.11 10.88
N ASP A 80 9.78 19.30 10.52
CA ASP A 80 8.42 19.46 9.99
C ASP A 80 8.25 18.68 8.68
N ILE A 81 9.28 18.69 7.83
CA ILE A 81 9.30 17.92 6.57
C ILE A 81 9.26 16.41 6.87
N TYR A 82 9.99 15.95 7.89
CA TYR A 82 9.97 14.55 8.33
C TYR A 82 8.58 14.13 8.80
N VAL A 83 7.94 14.94 9.65
CA VAL A 83 6.58 14.73 10.15
C VAL A 83 5.58 14.62 8.99
N VAL A 84 5.59 15.58 8.06
CA VAL A 84 4.71 15.58 6.89
C VAL A 84 4.91 14.33 6.04
N ASN A 85 6.16 13.95 5.77
CA ASN A 85 6.48 12.81 4.92
C ASN A 85 5.98 11.49 5.54
N ASN A 86 6.25 11.26 6.83
CA ASN A 86 5.85 10.02 7.50
C ASN A 86 4.34 9.93 7.71
N ALA A 87 3.70 11.02 8.10
CA ALA A 87 2.25 11.09 8.22
C ALA A 87 1.56 10.83 6.86
N ALA A 88 2.05 11.44 5.77
CA ALA A 88 1.53 11.19 4.44
C ALA A 88 1.69 9.73 3.99
N LYS A 89 2.85 9.11 4.29
CA LYS A 89 3.07 7.67 4.02
C LYS A 89 2.10 6.79 4.79
N CYS A 90 1.86 7.08 6.08
CA CYS A 90 0.85 6.36 6.86
C CYS A 90 -0.52 6.50 6.20
N LEU A 91 -1.00 7.72 5.98
CA LEU A 91 -2.32 7.97 5.42
C LEU A 91 -2.52 7.27 4.07
N ALA A 92 -1.53 7.38 3.16
CA ALA A 92 -1.56 6.72 1.87
C ALA A 92 -1.58 5.19 1.99
N ALA A 93 -0.76 4.61 2.86
CA ALA A 93 -0.74 3.17 3.10
C ALA A 93 -2.09 2.69 3.68
N THR A 94 -2.66 3.42 4.64
CA THR A 94 -3.94 3.06 5.25
C THR A 94 -5.10 3.13 4.27
N ALA A 95 -5.16 4.18 3.44
CA ALA A 95 -6.16 4.32 2.38
C ALA A 95 -6.04 3.20 1.34
N ALA A 96 -4.83 2.89 0.91
CA ALA A 96 -4.58 1.79 -0.02
C ALA A 96 -5.02 0.43 0.53
N ILE A 97 -4.81 0.17 1.83
CA ILE A 97 -5.26 -1.05 2.50
C ILE A 97 -6.79 -1.11 2.54
N PHE A 98 -7.47 -0.05 2.98
CA PHE A 98 -8.94 -0.03 3.02
C PHE A 98 -9.54 -0.21 1.64
N GLU A 99 -9.00 0.46 0.63
CA GLU A 99 -9.49 0.33 -0.74
C GLU A 99 -9.26 -1.07 -1.30
N THR A 100 -8.09 -1.65 -1.05
CA THR A 100 -7.82 -3.04 -1.43
C THR A 100 -8.81 -3.99 -0.76
N ILE A 101 -9.12 -3.78 0.53
CA ILE A 101 -10.12 -4.59 1.24
C ILE A 101 -11.51 -4.42 0.59
N ARG A 102 -11.93 -3.20 0.25
CA ARG A 102 -13.23 -2.95 -0.43
C ARG A 102 -13.33 -3.66 -1.76
N VAL A 103 -12.32 -3.51 -2.61
CA VAL A 103 -12.30 -4.08 -3.96
C VAL A 103 -12.22 -5.60 -3.93
N MET A 104 -11.43 -6.15 -3.01
CA MET A 104 -11.18 -7.58 -2.95
C MET A 104 -12.19 -8.34 -2.07
N ALA A 105 -12.98 -7.65 -1.24
CA ALA A 105 -13.97 -8.27 -0.35
C ALA A 105 -14.89 -9.30 -1.05
N PRO A 106 -15.39 -9.07 -2.28
CA PRO A 106 -16.24 -10.03 -2.99
C PRO A 106 -15.50 -11.30 -3.44
N MET A 107 -14.17 -11.26 -3.53
CA MET A 107 -13.35 -12.37 -4.07
C MET A 107 -12.86 -13.34 -3.00
N TYR A 108 -12.78 -12.93 -1.74
CA TYR A 108 -12.29 -13.78 -0.65
C TYR A 108 -13.45 -14.53 0.05
N GLN A 109 -13.77 -15.73 -0.45
CA GLN A 109 -14.94 -16.54 -0.04
C GLN A 109 -14.92 -17.10 1.40
N GLU A 110 -13.79 -17.10 2.13
CA GLU A 110 -13.75 -17.48 3.56
C GLU A 110 -13.75 -16.26 4.51
N HIS A 111 -13.85 -15.04 3.96
CA HIS A 111 -13.28 -13.86 4.59
C HIS A 111 -14.13 -12.58 4.54
N GLN A 112 -15.43 -12.70 4.25
CA GLN A 112 -16.35 -11.57 4.09
C GLN A 112 -16.11 -10.44 5.11
N VAL A 113 -15.99 -9.24 4.57
CA VAL A 113 -15.90 -7.99 5.32
C VAL A 113 -17.09 -7.16 4.88
N CYS A 114 -18.06 -6.96 5.78
CA CYS A 114 -19.31 -6.26 5.47
C CYS A 114 -19.23 -4.77 5.76
N MET A 115 -18.13 -4.15 5.35
CA MET A 115 -17.91 -2.73 5.58
C MET A 115 -18.96 -1.91 4.81
N PRO A 116 -19.79 -1.09 5.48
CA PRO A 116 -20.86 -0.37 4.82
C PRO A 116 -20.31 0.68 3.84
N SER A 117 -21.03 0.88 2.74
CA SER A 117 -20.73 1.94 1.78
C SER A 117 -20.90 3.31 2.45
N GLY A 118 -19.93 4.20 2.28
CA GLY A 118 -19.97 5.57 2.82
C GLY A 118 -19.22 5.79 4.14
N VAL A 119 -18.58 4.77 4.73
CA VAL A 119 -17.65 5.01 5.86
C VAL A 119 -16.36 5.65 5.34
N LYS A 120 -16.02 6.81 5.90
CA LYS A 120 -14.78 7.54 5.58
C LYS A 120 -13.55 6.82 6.12
N ASP A 121 -12.47 6.82 5.34
CA ASP A 121 -11.17 6.22 5.73
C ASP A 121 -10.63 6.81 7.04
N GLU A 122 -10.80 8.11 7.25
CA GLU A 122 -10.42 8.80 8.50
C GLU A 122 -11.09 8.18 9.73
N LYS A 123 -12.39 7.85 9.63
CA LYS A 123 -13.15 7.25 10.72
C LYS A 123 -12.71 5.81 10.97
N LEU A 124 -12.42 5.06 9.90
CA LEU A 124 -11.91 3.69 10.01
C LEU A 124 -10.53 3.68 10.66
N LEU A 125 -9.64 4.59 10.23
CA LEU A 125 -8.30 4.72 10.79
C LEU A 125 -8.36 5.12 12.27
N ALA A 126 -9.18 6.12 12.63
CA ALA A 126 -9.31 6.54 14.03
C ALA A 126 -9.79 5.39 14.93
N GLY A 127 -10.85 4.66 14.54
CA GLY A 127 -11.35 3.54 15.34
C GLY A 127 -10.39 2.34 15.35
N LEU A 128 -9.63 2.12 14.27
CA LEU A 128 -8.57 1.10 14.25
C LEU A 128 -7.48 1.44 15.27
N LEU A 129 -7.01 2.69 15.29
CA LEU A 129 -5.98 3.12 16.22
C LEU A 129 -6.47 3.00 17.68
N GLU A 130 -7.69 3.44 17.96
CA GLU A 130 -8.31 3.27 19.29
C GLU A 130 -8.40 1.80 19.70
N TRP A 131 -8.80 0.92 18.78
CA TRP A 131 -8.85 -0.52 19.05
C TRP A 131 -7.46 -1.11 19.35
N LEU A 132 -6.44 -0.70 18.61
CA LEU A 132 -5.06 -1.15 18.84
C LEU A 132 -4.52 -0.62 20.18
N GLU A 133 -4.84 0.61 20.58
CA GLU A 133 -4.49 1.16 21.89
C GLU A 133 -5.16 0.39 23.06
N VAL A 134 -6.37 -0.12 22.86
CA VAL A 134 -7.00 -1.02 23.84
C VAL A 134 -6.24 -2.34 23.93
N LEU A 135 -5.92 -2.96 22.80
CA LEU A 135 -5.19 -4.24 22.77
C LEU A 135 -3.79 -4.15 23.37
N ASP A 136 -3.08 -3.05 23.13
CA ASP A 136 -1.76 -2.77 23.72
C ASP A 136 -1.84 -2.70 25.26
N ARG A 137 -2.85 -1.97 25.78
CA ARG A 137 -3.09 -1.88 27.23
C ARG A 137 -3.49 -3.21 27.86
N GLU A 138 -4.15 -4.09 27.10
CA GLU A 138 -4.54 -5.43 27.53
C GLU A 138 -3.41 -6.47 27.37
N GLY A 139 -2.26 -6.09 26.78
CA GLY A 139 -1.11 -6.97 26.55
C GLY A 139 -1.34 -8.01 25.45
N VAL A 140 -2.26 -7.75 24.51
CA VAL A 140 -2.57 -8.64 23.39
C VAL A 140 -1.64 -8.35 22.22
N ASP A 141 -0.36 -8.71 22.38
CA ASP A 141 0.72 -8.30 21.47
C ASP A 141 0.70 -8.98 20.09
N ASP A 142 -0.01 -10.10 19.96
CA ASP A 142 0.02 -10.93 18.74
C ASP A 142 -0.53 -10.18 17.52
N ILE A 143 -1.43 -9.20 17.72
CA ILE A 143 -1.96 -8.37 16.63
C ILE A 143 -0.86 -7.53 15.97
N PHE A 144 0.12 -7.04 16.74
CA PHE A 144 1.18 -6.15 16.25
C PHE A 144 2.24 -6.88 15.42
N ARG A 145 2.27 -8.21 15.51
CA ARG A 145 3.12 -9.09 14.69
C ARG A 145 2.50 -9.41 13.33
N LEU A 146 1.20 -9.16 13.16
CA LEU A 146 0.52 -9.41 11.89
C LEU A 146 0.92 -8.38 10.83
N SER A 147 0.70 -8.73 9.56
CA SER A 147 0.75 -7.76 8.49
C SER A 147 -0.36 -6.73 8.67
N ALA A 148 -0.10 -5.47 8.28
CA ALA A 148 -1.11 -4.42 8.40
C ALA A 148 -2.45 -4.79 7.70
N PRO A 149 -2.49 -5.33 6.47
CA PRO A 149 -3.75 -5.74 5.86
C PRO A 149 -4.52 -6.78 6.69
N ARG A 150 -3.82 -7.74 7.31
CA ARG A 150 -4.46 -8.78 8.12
C ARG A 150 -5.07 -8.20 9.39
N ALA A 151 -4.34 -7.32 10.09
CA ALA A 151 -4.85 -6.64 11.27
C ALA A 151 -6.07 -5.75 10.94
N PHE A 152 -6.06 -5.08 9.78
CA PHE A 152 -7.18 -4.25 9.32
C PHE A 152 -8.41 -5.11 9.05
N ILE A 153 -8.26 -6.26 8.39
CA ILE A 153 -9.38 -7.20 8.17
C ILE A 153 -10.00 -7.65 9.51
N LEU A 154 -9.18 -7.96 10.51
CA LEU A 154 -9.66 -8.35 11.84
C LEU A 154 -10.44 -7.22 12.52
N TYR A 155 -9.91 -5.99 12.46
CA TYR A 155 -10.61 -4.80 12.95
C TYR A 155 -11.97 -4.61 12.28
N ILE A 156 -12.02 -4.66 10.95
CA ILE A 156 -13.26 -4.37 10.21
C ILE A 156 -14.30 -5.45 10.50
N ARG A 157 -13.93 -6.74 10.62
CA ARG A 157 -14.87 -7.80 11.00
C ARG A 157 -15.44 -7.62 12.40
N LYS A 158 -14.61 -7.21 13.36
CA LYS A 158 -15.06 -6.91 14.72
C LYS A 158 -16.05 -5.73 14.71
N THR A 159 -15.76 -4.72 13.91
CA THR A 159 -16.50 -3.45 13.93
C THR A 159 -17.77 -3.48 13.08
N TYR A 160 -17.74 -4.24 11.98
CA TYR A 160 -18.81 -4.39 11.01
C TYR A 160 -19.04 -5.88 10.74
N PRO A 161 -19.61 -6.61 11.71
CA PRO A 161 -19.95 -8.00 11.51
C PRO A 161 -20.97 -8.10 10.36
N CYS A 162 -20.78 -9.09 9.49
CA CYS A 162 -21.79 -9.44 8.51
C CYS A 162 -23.01 -9.99 9.26
N GLU A 163 -24.19 -9.43 9.01
CA GLU A 163 -25.43 -10.06 9.47
C GLU A 163 -25.54 -11.44 8.79
N ALA A 164 -25.87 -12.46 9.57
CA ALA A 164 -26.17 -13.76 8.98
C ALA A 164 -27.40 -13.57 8.09
N GLU A 165 -27.27 -13.88 6.79
CA GLU A 165 -28.42 -13.96 5.90
C GLU A 165 -29.41 -14.98 6.50
N GLU A 166 -30.57 -14.51 6.98
CA GLU A 166 -31.71 -15.37 7.33
C GLU A 166 -32.36 -15.99 6.08
#